data_AF-A0A2E9TW06-F1
#
_entry.id   AF-A0A2E9TW06-F1
#
_cell.length_a   1.000
_cell.length_b   1.000
_cell.length_c   1.000
_cell.angle_alpha   90.00
_cell.angle_beta   90.00
_cell.angle_gamma   90.00
#
_symmetry.space_group_name_H-M   'P 1'
#
loop_
_entity.id
_entity.type
_entity.pdbx_description
1 polymer ?
#
loop_
_entity_poly.entity_id
_entity_poly.type
_entity_poly.pdbx_seq_one_letter_code
_entity_poly.pdbx_strand_id
1 'polypeptide(L)'
;MEISNLVEKFLIRSKTPVRPITWREYKEGEYSINEVFEDDGFRQIKHRIASTNSGIYACWREERWSPNEKTMDITYFKDQALSFSLRMTGNYIKGFKVLIFQLDGLTEDPDESLPFILNTIDLEIIYRTQERQLEIKRIRVGIDKKQKRGYTVLDGLTSLKDGTYKYGKNVYAINLMERVEIQIWSDLRSTAIYPKTIGETSAINISDYFMNYGWLNRADSVRDYMETLINPS
;
A
#
# COMPACT_ATOMS: atom_id res chain seq x y z
N MET A 1 -19.33 -1.14 -2.13
CA MET A 1 -19.09 -2.26 -1.20
C MET A 1 -18.24 -1.73 -0.07
N GLU A 2 -18.60 -1.99 1.18
CA GLU A 2 -17.85 -1.47 2.34
C GLU A 2 -16.67 -2.38 2.68
N ILE A 3 -15.56 -1.78 3.12
CA ILE A 3 -14.36 -2.52 3.54
C ILE A 3 -14.67 -3.49 4.68
N SER A 4 -15.58 -3.14 5.59
CA SER A 4 -16.00 -3.99 6.70
C SER A 4 -16.54 -5.33 6.23
N ASN A 5 -17.33 -5.36 5.16
CA ASN A 5 -17.88 -6.60 4.60
C ASN A 5 -16.79 -7.50 4.01
N LEU A 6 -15.79 -6.91 3.32
CA LEU A 6 -14.66 -7.66 2.76
C LEU A 6 -13.83 -8.32 3.87
N VAL A 7 -13.54 -7.54 4.91
CA VAL A 7 -12.80 -7.97 6.08
C VAL A 7 -13.55 -9.05 6.87
N GLU A 8 -14.86 -8.88 7.11
CA GLU A 8 -15.67 -9.86 7.84
C GLU A 8 -15.69 -11.20 7.12
N LYS A 9 -15.91 -11.21 5.80
CA LYS A 9 -15.84 -12.42 4.98
C LYS A 9 -14.49 -13.14 5.13
N PHE A 10 -13.40 -12.39 5.05
CA PHE A 10 -12.04 -12.93 5.25
C PHE A 10 -11.88 -13.53 6.66
N LEU A 11 -12.32 -12.84 7.71
CA LEU A 11 -12.20 -13.31 9.08
C LEU A 11 -13.02 -14.58 9.35
N ILE A 12 -14.27 -14.64 8.88
CA ILE A 12 -15.12 -15.84 8.99
C ILE A 12 -14.43 -17.03 8.34
N ARG A 13 -13.91 -16.85 7.12
CA ARG A 13 -13.21 -17.90 6.40
C ARG A 13 -11.91 -18.32 7.06
N SER A 14 -11.12 -17.38 7.58
CA SER A 14 -9.85 -17.71 8.25
C SER A 14 -10.03 -18.62 9.47
N LYS A 15 -11.24 -18.66 10.04
CA LYS A 15 -11.64 -19.55 11.15
C LYS A 15 -12.12 -20.92 10.66
N THR A 16 -12.26 -21.11 9.35
CA THR A 16 -12.66 -22.38 8.73
C THR A 16 -11.39 -23.15 8.33
N PRO A 17 -11.23 -24.43 8.73
CA PRO A 17 -9.94 -25.14 8.72
C PRO A 17 -9.54 -25.68 7.34
N VAL A 18 -9.50 -24.83 6.31
CA VAL A 18 -9.05 -25.22 4.96
C VAL A 18 -7.52 -25.19 4.84
N ARG A 19 -6.83 -24.44 5.72
CA ARG A 19 -5.36 -24.27 5.75
C ARG A 19 -4.86 -24.24 7.20
N PRO A 20 -3.55 -24.52 7.44
CA PRO A 20 -2.93 -24.37 8.76
C PRO A 20 -2.89 -22.89 9.18
N ILE A 21 -4.02 -22.42 9.72
CA ILE A 21 -4.22 -21.03 10.13
C ILE A 21 -4.29 -20.98 11.65
N THR A 22 -3.57 -20.03 12.24
CA THR A 22 -3.74 -19.61 13.63
C THR A 22 -4.38 -18.24 13.67
N TRP A 23 -5.41 -18.09 14.49
CA TRP A 23 -6.08 -16.80 14.69
C TRP A 23 -5.83 -16.27 16.10
N ARG A 24 -5.68 -14.96 16.23
CA ARG A 24 -5.58 -14.24 17.50
C ARG A 24 -6.33 -12.92 17.41
N GLU A 25 -6.93 -12.52 18.53
CA GLU A 25 -7.50 -11.19 18.71
C GLU A 25 -6.94 -10.58 19.98
N TYR A 26 -6.57 -9.31 19.91
CA TYR A 26 -6.06 -8.55 21.04
C TYR A 26 -6.32 -7.06 20.84
N LYS A 27 -6.18 -6.28 21.93
CA LYS A 27 -6.30 -4.82 21.89
C LYS A 27 -4.93 -4.17 22.00
N GLU A 28 -4.76 -3.07 21.27
CA GLU A 28 -3.59 -2.19 21.36
C GLU A 28 -4.08 -0.74 21.33
N GLY A 29 -3.99 -0.04 22.47
CA GLY A 29 -4.61 1.28 22.61
C GLY A 29 -6.12 1.25 22.34
N GLU A 30 -6.58 2.06 21.40
CA GLU A 30 -7.98 2.10 20.95
C GLU A 30 -8.34 1.06 19.88
N TYR A 31 -7.35 0.32 19.37
CA TYR A 31 -7.52 -0.60 18.25
C TYR A 31 -7.85 -2.01 18.74
N SER A 32 -8.87 -2.63 18.13
CA SER A 32 -9.01 -4.09 18.13
C SER A 32 -8.27 -4.67 16.93
N ILE A 33 -7.32 -5.55 17.20
CA ILE A 33 -6.46 -6.18 16.20
C ILE A 33 -6.84 -7.64 16.05
N ASN A 34 -7.25 -8.01 14.83
CA ASN A 34 -7.40 -9.39 14.40
C ASN A 34 -6.13 -9.81 13.65
N GLU A 35 -5.44 -10.84 14.13
CA GLU A 35 -4.25 -11.44 13.51
C GLU A 35 -4.59 -12.83 12.96
N VAL A 36 -4.28 -13.05 11.68
CA VAL A 36 -4.40 -14.33 10.99
C VAL A 36 -3.00 -14.72 10.51
N PHE A 37 -2.49 -15.84 11.00
CA PHE A 37 -1.20 -16.40 10.61
C PHE A 37 -1.40 -17.68 9.81
N GLU A 38 -0.89 -17.71 8.59
CA GLU A 38 -0.88 -18.86 7.69
C GLU A 38 0.56 -19.32 7.48
N ASP A 39 0.82 -20.61 7.71
CA ASP A 39 2.12 -21.25 7.46
C ASP A 39 1.90 -22.53 6.64
N ASP A 40 2.08 -22.41 5.33
CA ASP A 40 1.91 -23.54 4.40
C ASP A 40 3.20 -24.38 4.24
N GLY A 41 4.24 -24.11 5.04
CA GLY A 41 5.56 -24.74 4.96
C GLY A 41 6.49 -24.14 3.89
N PHE A 42 5.95 -23.36 2.94
CA PHE A 42 6.71 -22.65 1.91
C PHE A 42 6.68 -21.13 2.10
N ARG A 43 5.57 -20.61 2.63
CA ARG A 43 5.35 -19.19 2.90
C ARG A 43 4.72 -19.03 4.27
N GLN A 44 5.19 -18.01 4.96
CA GLN A 44 4.60 -17.54 6.21
C GLN A 44 3.96 -16.20 5.95
N ILE A 45 2.63 -16.14 6.07
CA ILE A 45 1.84 -14.95 5.81
C ILE A 45 1.13 -14.58 7.10
N LYS A 46 1.30 -13.33 7.50
CA LYS A 46 0.64 -12.76 8.67
C LYS A 46 -0.19 -11.58 8.25
N HIS A 47 -1.50 -11.75 8.25
CA HIS A 47 -2.47 -10.68 8.07
C HIS A 47 -2.86 -10.10 9.41
N ARG A 48 -2.94 -8.78 9.48
CA ARG A 48 -3.45 -8.07 10.63
C ARG A 48 -4.39 -6.98 10.20
N ILE A 49 -5.46 -6.84 10.95
CA ILE A 49 -6.55 -5.91 10.67
C ILE A 49 -6.79 -5.14 11.96
N ALA A 50 -6.54 -3.83 11.91
CA ALA A 50 -6.84 -2.91 13.00
C ALA A 50 -8.18 -2.23 12.74
N SER A 51 -9.03 -2.26 13.75
CA SER A 51 -10.36 -1.64 13.74
C SER A 51 -10.56 -0.79 14.99
N THR A 52 -11.36 0.25 14.85
CA THR A 52 -11.84 1.09 15.95
C THR A 52 -13.38 1.04 15.97
N ASN A 53 -14.01 1.77 16.88
CA ASN A 53 -15.47 1.92 16.88
C ASN A 53 -16.01 2.62 15.61
N SER A 54 -15.16 3.30 14.82
CA SER A 54 -15.55 3.94 13.57
C SER A 54 -15.33 3.06 12.33
N GLY A 55 -14.81 1.85 12.48
CA GLY A 55 -14.65 0.87 11.40
C GLY A 55 -13.22 0.37 11.23
N ILE A 56 -12.90 -0.16 10.06
CA ILE A 56 -11.56 -0.67 9.73
C ILE A 56 -10.62 0.51 9.49
N TYR A 57 -9.56 0.61 10.30
CA TYR A 57 -8.55 1.67 10.20
C TYR A 57 -7.42 1.28 9.23
N ALA A 58 -6.86 0.08 9.42
CA ALA A 58 -5.74 -0.40 8.61
C ALA A 58 -5.74 -1.91 8.46
N CYS A 59 -5.19 -2.38 7.34
CA CYS A 59 -4.86 -3.78 7.10
C CYS A 59 -3.39 -3.86 6.72
N TRP A 60 -2.65 -4.81 7.30
CA TRP A 60 -1.27 -5.05 6.90
C TRP A 60 -0.95 -6.52 6.84
N ARG A 61 0.06 -6.82 6.03
CA ARG A 61 0.50 -8.16 5.71
C ARG A 61 2.01 -8.21 5.79
N GLU A 62 2.53 -9.16 6.55
CA GLU A 62 3.93 -9.58 6.46
C GLU A 62 3.95 -10.93 5.74
N GLU A 63 4.67 -11.00 4.62
CA GLU A 63 4.87 -12.22 3.85
C GLU A 63 6.35 -12.53 3.78
N ARG A 64 6.75 -13.69 4.30
CA ARG A 64 8.14 -14.19 4.25
C ARG A 64 8.27 -15.25 3.17
N TRP A 65 9.27 -15.06 2.32
CA TRP A 65 9.59 -15.94 1.19
C TRP A 65 10.85 -16.77 1.45
N SER A 66 11.75 -16.25 2.30
CA SER A 66 12.97 -16.92 2.74
C SER A 66 13.35 -16.36 4.12
N PRO A 67 14.35 -16.93 4.83
CA PRO A 67 14.74 -16.47 6.16
C PRO A 67 15.04 -14.96 6.23
N ASN A 68 15.53 -14.38 5.13
CA ASN A 68 15.91 -12.98 5.05
C ASN A 68 15.03 -12.15 4.11
N GLU A 69 14.15 -12.75 3.31
CA GLU A 69 13.31 -12.00 2.37
C GLU A 69 11.87 -11.89 2.84
N LYS A 70 11.41 -10.65 2.98
CA LYS A 70 10.04 -10.34 3.37
C LYS A 70 9.45 -9.18 2.58
N THR A 71 8.13 -9.19 2.48
CA THR A 71 7.34 -8.05 2.04
C THR A 71 6.44 -7.62 3.18
N MET A 72 6.38 -6.31 3.42
CA MET A 72 5.43 -5.71 4.33
C MET A 72 4.51 -4.80 3.54
N ASP A 73 3.25 -5.19 3.42
CA ASP A 73 2.20 -4.40 2.80
C ASP A 73 1.35 -3.79 3.90
N ILE A 74 1.04 -2.50 3.77
CA ILE A 74 0.06 -1.84 4.62
C ILE A 74 -0.91 -1.05 3.76
N THR A 75 -2.16 -1.05 4.17
CA THR A 75 -3.25 -0.27 3.61
C THR A 75 -3.96 0.46 4.73
N TYR A 76 -4.10 1.77 4.58
CA TYR A 76 -4.87 2.64 5.46
C TYR A 76 -6.18 3.04 4.78
N PHE A 77 -7.23 3.10 5.57
CA PHE A 77 -8.56 3.46 5.10
C PHE A 77 -8.99 4.78 5.76
N LYS A 78 -8.83 5.90 5.04
CA LYS A 78 -9.33 7.22 5.46
C LYS A 78 -9.63 8.07 4.23
N ASP A 79 -10.91 8.37 3.98
CA ASP A 79 -11.44 9.07 2.79
C ASP A 79 -10.96 8.46 1.44
N GLN A 80 -9.68 8.65 1.11
CA GLN A 80 -8.95 7.97 0.05
C GLN A 80 -7.98 6.94 0.65
N ALA A 81 -8.08 5.69 0.21
CA ALA A 81 -7.23 4.63 0.72
C ALA A 81 -5.80 4.75 0.17
N LEU A 82 -4.84 4.49 1.05
CA LEU A 82 -3.42 4.61 0.79
C LEU A 82 -2.75 3.30 1.18
N SER A 83 -2.07 2.68 0.23
CA SER A 83 -1.29 1.48 0.48
C SER A 83 0.18 1.70 0.18
N PHE A 84 1.00 1.09 1.01
CA PHE A 84 2.42 1.05 0.82
C PHE A 84 2.92 -0.38 0.93
N SER A 85 3.92 -0.72 0.13
CA SER A 85 4.51 -2.05 0.11
C SER A 85 6.02 -1.94 0.12
N LEU A 86 6.63 -2.54 1.12
CA LEU A 86 8.07 -2.55 1.34
C LEU A 86 8.62 -3.94 1.11
N ARG A 87 9.52 -4.10 0.13
CA ARG A 87 10.24 -5.36 -0.11
C ARG A 87 11.63 -5.26 0.49
N MET A 88 12.01 -6.23 1.31
CA MET A 88 13.25 -6.22 2.07
C MET A 88 14.05 -7.52 1.93
N THR A 89 15.38 -7.39 2.06
CA THR A 89 16.30 -8.51 2.28
C THR A 89 17.15 -8.19 3.52
N GLY A 90 16.98 -8.93 4.61
CA GLY A 90 17.48 -8.53 5.93
C GLY A 90 16.87 -7.19 6.33
N ASN A 91 17.73 -6.22 6.67
CA ASN A 91 17.32 -4.84 6.99
C ASN A 91 17.39 -3.90 5.77
N TYR A 92 17.73 -4.41 4.58
CA TYR A 92 17.87 -3.59 3.38
C TYR A 92 16.59 -3.55 2.58
N ILE A 93 16.11 -2.36 2.26
CA ILE A 93 15.02 -2.17 1.31
C ILE A 93 15.52 -2.49 -0.10
N LYS A 94 14.72 -3.27 -0.85
CA LYS A 94 14.92 -3.60 -2.27
C LYS A 94 13.90 -2.91 -3.18
N GLY A 95 12.77 -2.51 -2.63
CA GLY A 95 11.76 -1.78 -3.35
C GLY A 95 10.72 -1.22 -2.40
N PHE A 96 10.16 -0.10 -2.80
CA PHE A 96 9.09 0.58 -2.08
C PHE A 96 8.03 0.95 -3.09
N LYS A 97 6.77 0.64 -2.79
CA LYS A 97 5.64 0.93 -3.67
C LYS A 97 4.61 1.74 -2.91
N VAL A 98 4.08 2.76 -3.57
CA VAL A 98 2.98 3.59 -3.11
C VAL A 98 1.78 3.33 -4.02
N LEU A 99 0.61 3.16 -3.42
CA LEU A 99 -0.66 2.97 -4.09
C LEU A 99 -1.68 3.92 -3.50
N ILE A 100 -2.39 4.65 -4.36
CA ILE A 100 -3.54 5.46 -3.98
C ILE A 100 -4.76 4.94 -4.74
N PHE A 101 -5.87 4.74 -4.03
CA PHE A 101 -7.11 4.23 -4.62
C PHE A 101 -8.34 4.60 -3.80
N GLN A 102 -9.50 4.46 -4.41
CA GLN A 102 -10.80 4.63 -3.78
C GLN A 102 -11.34 3.31 -3.24
N LEU A 103 -12.17 3.35 -2.20
CA LEU A 103 -12.74 2.14 -1.58
C LEU A 103 -13.60 1.30 -2.54
N ASP A 104 -14.23 1.93 -3.54
CA ASP A 104 -15.00 1.25 -4.58
C ASP A 104 -14.12 0.44 -5.56
N GLY A 105 -12.80 0.66 -5.54
CA GLY A 105 -11.82 -0.12 -6.27
C GLY A 105 -11.45 -1.46 -5.63
N LEU A 106 -11.94 -1.73 -4.42
CA LEU A 106 -11.70 -2.97 -3.69
C LEU A 106 -12.73 -4.03 -4.08
N THR A 107 -12.25 -5.27 -4.23
CA THR A 107 -13.10 -6.45 -4.42
C THR A 107 -12.63 -7.62 -3.57
N GLU A 108 -13.50 -8.61 -3.43
CA GLU A 108 -13.17 -9.91 -2.82
C GLU A 108 -12.01 -10.57 -3.56
N ASP A 109 -11.08 -11.15 -2.81
CA ASP A 109 -10.04 -11.99 -3.37
C ASP A 109 -10.64 -13.32 -3.83
N PRO A 110 -10.61 -13.65 -5.15
CA PRO A 110 -11.17 -14.90 -5.65
C PRO A 110 -10.45 -16.14 -5.10
N ASP A 111 -9.17 -16.00 -4.73
CA ASP A 111 -8.39 -17.07 -4.11
C ASP A 111 -8.61 -17.15 -2.60
N GLU A 112 -9.40 -16.22 -2.07
CA GLU A 112 -9.83 -16.24 -0.70
C GLU A 112 -8.64 -16.23 0.29
N SER A 113 -7.51 -15.68 -0.13
CA SER A 113 -6.27 -15.63 0.63
C SER A 113 -6.02 -14.26 1.26
N LEU A 114 -6.56 -13.21 0.66
CA LEU A 114 -6.41 -11.83 1.11
C LEU A 114 -7.74 -11.27 1.63
N PRO A 115 -7.69 -10.27 2.53
CA PRO A 115 -8.89 -9.53 2.92
C PRO A 115 -9.60 -8.87 1.73
N PHE A 116 -8.84 -8.45 0.73
CA PHE A 116 -9.32 -7.83 -0.50
C PHE A 116 -8.23 -7.83 -1.56
N ILE A 117 -8.62 -7.60 -2.82
CA ILE A 117 -7.72 -7.22 -3.91
C ILE A 117 -8.13 -5.89 -4.52
N LEU A 118 -7.17 -5.24 -5.19
CA LEU A 118 -7.36 -3.97 -5.90
C LEU A 118 -7.75 -4.24 -7.36
N ASN A 119 -8.95 -3.84 -7.76
CA ASN A 119 -9.37 -3.82 -9.17
C ASN A 119 -8.98 -2.52 -9.86
N THR A 120 -9.24 -1.38 -9.22
CA THR A 120 -8.86 -0.06 -9.73
C THR A 120 -7.85 0.60 -8.81
N ILE A 121 -6.91 1.33 -9.40
CA ILE A 121 -5.85 2.05 -8.69
C ILE A 121 -5.71 3.42 -9.36
N ASP A 122 -5.81 4.49 -8.57
CA ASP A 122 -5.66 5.85 -9.09
C ASP A 122 -4.20 6.16 -9.39
N LEU A 123 -3.30 5.77 -8.49
CA LEU A 123 -1.86 5.99 -8.63
C LEU A 123 -1.08 4.79 -8.12
N GLU A 124 -0.10 4.34 -8.90
CA GLU A 124 0.98 3.46 -8.47
C GLU A 124 2.33 4.12 -8.73
N ILE A 125 3.15 4.23 -7.69
CA ILE A 125 4.57 4.59 -7.80
C ILE A 125 5.39 3.41 -7.29
N ILE A 126 6.42 3.01 -8.05
CA ILE A 126 7.38 1.98 -7.65
C ILE A 126 8.77 2.57 -7.65
N TYR A 127 9.41 2.47 -6.49
CA TYR A 127 10.82 2.68 -6.27
C TYR A 127 11.57 1.35 -6.27
N ARG A 128 12.81 1.37 -6.77
CA ARG A 128 13.78 0.27 -6.62
C ARG A 128 15.09 0.81 -6.09
N THR A 129 15.75 -0.03 -5.31
CA THR A 129 17.07 0.31 -4.78
C THR A 129 18.11 0.31 -5.89
N GLN A 130 18.83 1.42 -6.01
CA GLN A 130 19.98 1.62 -6.89
C GLN A 130 20.99 2.46 -6.12
N GLU A 131 22.27 2.05 -6.10
CA GLU A 131 23.34 2.84 -5.46
C GLU A 131 23.03 3.30 -4.03
N ARG A 132 22.39 2.43 -3.22
CA ARG A 132 21.95 2.68 -1.82
C ARG A 132 20.82 3.71 -1.65
N GLN A 133 20.31 4.28 -2.73
CA GLN A 133 19.09 5.09 -2.75
C GLN A 133 17.92 4.33 -3.37
N LEU A 134 16.71 4.82 -3.14
CA LEU A 134 15.50 4.36 -3.82
C LEU A 134 15.20 5.31 -4.96
N GLU A 135 15.09 4.80 -6.18
CA GLU A 135 14.76 5.59 -7.37
C GLU A 135 13.43 5.15 -7.95
N ILE A 136 12.61 6.10 -8.39
CA ILE A 136 11.39 5.78 -9.13
C ILE A 136 11.76 5.00 -10.39
N LYS A 137 11.20 3.80 -10.52
CA LYS A 137 11.26 2.98 -11.73
C LYS A 137 9.96 2.96 -12.49
N ARG A 138 8.82 3.15 -11.81
CA ARG A 138 7.53 3.13 -12.49
C ARG A 138 6.52 4.07 -11.86
N ILE A 139 5.75 4.74 -12.71
CA ILE A 139 4.56 5.51 -12.34
C ILE A 139 3.43 5.08 -13.27
N ARG A 140 2.29 4.72 -12.71
CA ARG A 140 1.06 4.43 -13.46
C ARG A 140 -0.12 5.13 -12.83
N VAL A 141 -1.06 5.60 -13.65
CA VAL A 141 -2.29 6.25 -13.20
C VAL A 141 -3.52 5.66 -13.87
N GLY A 142 -4.67 5.73 -13.18
CA GLY A 142 -5.96 5.27 -13.70
C GLY A 142 -5.94 3.80 -14.14
N ILE A 143 -5.40 2.92 -13.31
CA ILE A 143 -5.24 1.50 -13.61
C ILE A 143 -6.58 0.80 -13.35
N ASP A 144 -7.04 0.02 -14.32
CA ASP A 144 -8.13 -0.93 -14.19
C ASP A 144 -7.62 -2.32 -14.57
N LYS A 145 -7.46 -3.18 -13.57
CA LYS A 145 -6.94 -4.53 -13.76
C LYS A 145 -7.94 -5.43 -14.48
N LYS A 146 -9.25 -5.20 -14.33
CA LYS A 146 -10.30 -6.01 -14.96
C LYS A 146 -10.32 -5.75 -16.47
N GLN A 147 -10.22 -4.50 -16.87
CA GLN A 147 -10.15 -4.09 -18.28
C GLN A 147 -8.75 -4.18 -18.86
N LYS A 148 -7.73 -4.48 -18.04
CA LYS A 148 -6.30 -4.45 -18.42
C LYS A 148 -5.89 -3.11 -19.03
N ARG A 149 -6.39 -2.01 -18.46
CA ARG A 149 -6.15 -0.63 -18.92
C ARG A 149 -5.42 0.19 -17.86
N GLY A 150 -4.75 1.25 -18.31
CA GLY A 150 -4.10 2.25 -17.45
C GLY A 150 -3.08 3.05 -18.24
N TYR A 151 -2.69 4.20 -17.70
CA TYR A 151 -1.65 5.02 -18.29
C TYR A 151 -0.32 4.72 -17.60
N THR A 152 0.67 4.30 -18.39
CA THR A 152 2.06 4.24 -17.92
C THR A 152 2.68 5.61 -18.12
N VAL A 153 2.95 6.29 -17.02
CA VAL A 153 3.54 7.64 -17.00
C VAL A 153 5.04 7.54 -17.11
N LEU A 154 5.64 6.55 -16.44
CA LEU A 154 7.07 6.28 -16.44
C LEU A 154 7.26 4.77 -16.25
N ASP A 155 8.10 4.12 -17.05
CA ASP A 155 8.55 2.72 -16.80
C ASP A 155 9.99 2.41 -17.27
N GLY A 156 10.79 3.45 -17.52
CA GLY A 156 12.16 3.33 -18.03
C GLY A 156 12.26 3.21 -19.56
N LEU A 157 11.19 2.82 -20.27
CA LEU A 157 11.12 2.75 -21.73
C LEU A 157 10.14 3.77 -22.32
N THR A 158 9.09 4.08 -21.56
CA THR A 158 8.02 5.00 -21.92
C THR A 158 7.94 6.09 -20.86
N SER A 159 7.96 7.34 -21.30
CA SER A 159 7.55 8.47 -20.48
C SER A 159 6.40 9.20 -21.18
N LEU A 160 5.25 9.27 -20.51
CA LEU A 160 4.27 10.29 -20.86
C LEU A 160 4.84 11.65 -20.46
N LYS A 161 4.58 12.67 -21.27
CA LYS A 161 5.00 14.04 -20.96
C LYS A 161 4.15 14.61 -19.83
N ASP A 162 4.66 15.66 -19.20
CA ASP A 162 3.84 16.51 -18.32
C ASP A 162 2.55 16.90 -19.03
N GLY A 163 1.43 16.85 -18.31
CA GLY A 163 0.13 17.05 -18.93
C GLY A 163 -1.03 16.51 -18.12
N THR A 164 -2.21 16.57 -18.72
CA THR A 164 -3.47 16.14 -18.11
C THR A 164 -4.02 14.92 -18.84
N TYR A 165 -4.34 13.87 -18.09
CA TYR A 165 -4.80 12.59 -18.60
C TYR A 165 -6.14 12.25 -17.96
N LYS A 166 -7.12 11.79 -18.73
CA LYS A 166 -8.44 11.42 -18.23
C LYS A 166 -8.65 9.92 -18.28
N TYR A 167 -9.05 9.32 -17.17
CA TYR A 167 -9.49 7.92 -17.11
C TYR A 167 -10.83 7.82 -16.38
N GLY A 168 -11.85 7.31 -17.07
CA GLY A 168 -13.20 7.26 -16.52
C GLY A 168 -13.69 8.65 -16.10
N LYS A 169 -14.07 8.79 -14.83
CA LYS A 169 -14.48 10.07 -14.21
C LYS A 169 -13.30 10.90 -13.68
N ASN A 170 -12.12 10.30 -13.55
CA ASN A 170 -10.96 10.92 -12.91
C ASN A 170 -10.08 11.63 -13.94
N VAL A 171 -9.49 12.75 -13.52
CA VAL A 171 -8.49 13.48 -14.29
C VAL A 171 -7.20 13.57 -13.48
N TYR A 172 -6.09 13.28 -14.14
CA TYR A 172 -4.75 13.21 -13.56
C TYR A 172 -3.89 14.30 -14.19
N ALA A 173 -3.53 15.34 -13.44
CA ALA A 173 -2.54 16.31 -13.87
C ALA A 173 -1.17 15.89 -13.32
N ILE A 174 -0.20 15.74 -14.24
CA ILE A 174 1.10 15.13 -13.96
C ILE A 174 2.19 16.16 -14.27
N ASN A 175 3.07 16.35 -13.30
CA ASN A 175 4.28 17.15 -13.40
C ASN A 175 5.47 16.32 -12.92
N LEU A 176 6.43 16.07 -13.81
CA LEU A 176 7.62 15.25 -13.59
C LEU A 176 8.90 16.10 -13.54
N MET A 177 8.84 17.36 -13.08
CA MET A 177 10.01 18.23 -12.93
C MET A 177 10.98 17.75 -11.83
N GLU A 178 11.28 18.53 -10.79
CA GLU A 178 12.21 18.10 -9.73
C GLU A 178 11.60 16.99 -8.86
N ARG A 179 10.28 17.05 -8.65
CA ARG A 179 9.47 16.06 -7.95
C ARG A 179 8.39 15.55 -8.88
N VAL A 180 7.84 14.39 -8.53
CA VAL A 180 6.63 13.85 -9.15
C VAL A 180 5.45 14.42 -8.39
N GLU A 181 4.73 15.33 -9.03
CA GLU A 181 3.46 15.84 -8.55
C GLU A 181 2.33 15.26 -9.42
N ILE A 182 1.36 14.64 -8.77
CA ILE A 182 0.18 14.08 -9.41
C ILE A 182 -1.05 14.58 -8.68
N GLN A 183 -1.84 15.41 -9.37
CA GLN A 183 -3.14 15.84 -8.89
C GLN A 183 -4.21 14.93 -9.48
N ILE A 184 -4.98 14.31 -8.60
CA ILE A 184 -6.10 13.42 -8.92
C ILE A 184 -7.38 14.22 -8.65
N TRP A 185 -8.03 14.66 -9.72
CA TRP A 185 -9.34 15.27 -9.65
C TRP A 185 -10.38 14.17 -9.81
N SER A 186 -10.90 13.72 -8.66
CA SER A 186 -12.05 12.84 -8.51
C SER A 186 -13.09 13.52 -7.62
N ASP A 187 -14.08 12.75 -7.12
CA ASP A 187 -14.97 13.21 -6.05
C ASP A 187 -14.17 13.66 -4.80
N LEU A 188 -13.01 13.05 -4.58
CA LEU A 188 -12.00 13.48 -3.63
C LEU A 188 -10.81 14.08 -4.41
N ARG A 189 -10.56 15.38 -4.23
CA ARG A 189 -9.34 15.99 -4.76
C ARG A 189 -8.16 15.51 -3.94
N SER A 190 -7.11 15.03 -4.60
CA SER A 190 -5.93 14.55 -3.91
C SER A 190 -4.69 14.95 -4.69
N THR A 191 -3.66 15.39 -3.97
CA THR A 191 -2.35 15.66 -4.53
C THR A 191 -1.37 14.70 -3.91
N ALA A 192 -0.54 14.09 -4.75
CA ALA A 192 0.56 13.22 -4.37
C ALA A 192 1.87 13.87 -4.81
N ILE A 193 2.74 14.20 -3.85
CA ILE A 193 4.03 14.84 -4.11
C ILE A 193 5.13 13.91 -3.60
N TYR A 194 5.86 13.30 -4.53
CA TYR A 194 6.89 12.33 -4.22
C TYR A 194 8.21 12.67 -4.94
N PRO A 195 9.37 12.55 -4.29
CA PRO A 195 10.65 12.82 -4.90
C PRO A 195 11.02 11.69 -5.86
N LYS A 196 11.80 12.02 -6.89
CA LYS A 196 12.30 11.03 -7.86
C LYS A 196 13.28 10.04 -7.23
N THR A 197 14.00 10.49 -6.21
CA THR A 197 14.94 9.69 -5.43
C THR A 197 14.67 9.87 -3.94
N ILE A 198 14.87 8.81 -3.16
CA ILE A 198 14.82 8.82 -1.71
C ILE A 198 16.18 8.34 -1.22
N GLY A 199 16.88 9.20 -0.48
CA GLY A 199 18.22 8.91 0.02
C GLY A 199 18.25 7.76 1.03
N GLU A 200 19.45 7.22 1.27
CA GLU A 200 19.67 6.07 2.16
C GLU A 200 19.08 6.28 3.56
N THR A 201 19.32 7.45 4.18
CA THR A 201 18.79 7.79 5.51
C THR A 201 17.25 7.77 5.55
N SER A 202 16.59 8.37 4.57
CA SER A 202 15.13 8.35 4.45
C SER A 202 14.60 6.94 4.22
N ALA A 203 15.29 6.14 3.40
CA ALA A 203 14.92 4.75 3.19
C ALA A 203 15.00 3.96 4.51
N ILE A 204 16.06 4.13 5.31
CA ILE A 204 16.17 3.52 6.65
C ILE A 204 15.00 3.96 7.54
N ASN A 205 14.69 5.26 7.59
CA ASN A 205 13.58 5.76 8.40
C ASN A 205 12.22 5.19 7.96
N ILE A 206 12.00 5.00 6.65
CA ILE A 206 10.82 4.31 6.12
C ILE A 206 10.79 2.85 6.59
N SER A 207 11.92 2.13 6.51
CA SER A 207 12.00 0.76 7.02
C SER A 207 11.62 0.70 8.50
N ASP A 208 12.19 1.59 9.32
CA ASP A 208 11.95 1.63 10.76
C ASP A 208 10.50 1.99 11.10
N TYR A 209 9.91 2.94 10.35
CA TYR A 209 8.49 3.25 10.47
C TYR A 209 7.62 2.01 10.24
N PHE A 210 7.97 1.19 9.25
CA PHE A 210 7.20 -0.01 8.95
C PHE A 210 7.38 -1.10 9.99
N MET A 211 8.63 -1.38 10.33
CA MET A 211 8.98 -2.49 11.20
C MET A 211 8.51 -2.29 12.64
N ASN A 212 8.38 -1.04 13.09
CA ASN A 212 7.91 -0.71 14.43
C ASN A 212 6.42 -0.36 14.49
N TYR A 213 5.65 -0.67 13.44
CA TYR A 213 4.22 -0.35 13.35
C TYR A 213 3.93 1.13 13.65
N GLY A 214 4.79 2.02 13.17
CA GLY A 214 4.77 3.45 13.52
C GLY A 214 3.49 4.19 13.13
N TRP A 215 2.59 3.52 12.41
CA TRP A 215 1.29 3.98 11.97
C TRP A 215 0.12 3.67 12.90
N LEU A 216 0.25 2.68 13.79
CA LEU A 216 -0.84 2.30 14.69
C LEU A 216 -1.10 3.41 15.71
N ASN A 217 -0.08 4.16 16.12
CA ASN A 217 -0.18 5.13 17.22
C ASN A 217 -0.06 6.59 16.76
N ARG A 218 -0.58 6.93 15.57
CA ARG A 218 -0.49 8.32 15.04
C ARG A 218 -1.84 9.02 14.99
N ALA A 219 -1.87 10.20 15.60
CA ALA A 219 -2.94 11.17 15.42
C ALA A 219 -2.85 11.87 14.04
N ASP A 220 -1.64 11.98 13.49
CA ASP A 220 -1.39 12.61 12.20
C ASP A 220 -1.81 11.71 11.02
N SER A 221 -2.12 12.33 9.88
CA SER A 221 -2.32 11.63 8.62
C SER A 221 -1.08 10.82 8.25
N VAL A 222 -1.24 9.50 8.09
CA VAL A 222 -0.15 8.60 7.67
C VAL A 222 0.49 9.07 6.37
N ARG A 223 -0.28 9.66 5.46
CA ARG A 223 0.25 10.28 4.23
C ARG A 223 1.27 11.36 4.57
N ASP A 224 0.87 12.33 5.38
CA ASP A 224 1.68 13.50 5.72
C ASP A 224 2.97 13.05 6.40
N TYR A 225 2.89 12.08 7.32
CA TYR A 225 4.08 11.53 7.93
C TYR A 225 4.99 10.83 6.92
N MET A 226 4.45 10.00 6.04
CA MET A 226 5.24 9.37 4.98
C MET A 226 5.90 10.40 4.05
N GLU A 227 5.22 11.50 3.74
CA GLU A 227 5.80 12.60 2.96
C GLU A 227 6.98 13.27 3.68
N THR A 228 6.94 13.42 5.01
CA THR A 228 8.09 13.92 5.80
C THR A 228 9.27 12.96 5.80
N LEU A 229 9.03 11.64 5.89
CA LEU A 229 10.11 10.65 5.82
C LEU A 229 10.82 10.67 4.46
N ILE A 230 10.03 10.90 3.42
CA ILE A 230 10.46 10.89 2.03
C ILE A 230 11.15 12.20 1.63
N ASN A 231 10.75 13.33 2.23
CA ASN A 231 11.32 14.66 2.01
C ASN A 231 11.79 15.29 3.33
N PRO A 232 12.86 14.76 3.98
CA PRO A 232 13.37 15.37 5.20
C PRO A 232 13.87 16.79 4.89
N SER A 233 13.45 17.74 5.72
CA SER A 233 13.83 19.15 5.68
C SER A 233 15.34 19.38 5.72
#